data_AF-A0AAJ1TQX7-F1
#
_entry.id   AF-A0AAJ1TQX7-F1
#
_cell.length_a   1.000
_cell.length_b   1.000
_cell.length_c   1.000
_cell.angle_alpha   90.00
_cell.angle_beta   90.00
_cell.angle_gamma   90.00
#
_symmetry.space_group_name_H-M   'P 1'
#
loop_
_entity.id
_entity.type
_entity.pdbx_description
1 polymer ?
#
loop_
_entity_poly.entity_id
_entity_poly.type
_entity_poly.pdbx_seq_one_letter_code
_entity_poly.pdbx_strand_id
1 'polypeptide(L)' 'MLIAALLFVVGVLEGWRYRAQMVVASSMLIALVCLPLWALTATIDAEKLLVLLAYLAAHQSGYLVGAYVGAGLHRDR' A
#
# COMPACT_ATOMS: atom_id res chain seq x y z
N MET A 1 -6.74 6.36 -10.14
CA MET A 1 -5.94 5.27 -10.76
C MET A 1 -4.44 5.46 -10.56
N LEU A 2 -3.85 6.62 -10.90
CA LEU A 2 -2.41 6.88 -10.72
C LEU A 2 -1.91 6.65 -9.28
N ILE A 3 -2.64 7.13 -8.27
CA ILE A 3 -2.25 6.97 -6.85
C ILE A 3 -2.15 5.49 -6.46
N ALA A 4 -3.11 4.65 -6.87
CA ALA A 4 -3.06 3.22 -6.61
C ALA A 4 -1.83 2.56 -7.26
N ALA A 5 -1.48 2.95 -8.50
CA ALA A 5 -0.27 2.46 -9.17
C ALA A 5 1.01 2.88 -8.42
N LEU A 6 1.08 4.11 -7.91
CA LEU A 6 2.20 4.56 -7.09
C LEU A 6 2.31 3.78 -5.78
N LEU A 7 1.18 3.56 -5.10
CA LEU A 7 1.13 2.77 -3.87
C LEU A 7 1.55 1.31 -4.12
N PHE A 8 1.17 0.74 -5.27
CA PHE A 8 1.66 -0.56 -5.68
C PHE A 8 3.19 -0.58 -5.83
N VAL A 9 3.79 0.41 -6.50
CA VAL A 9 5.25 0.52 -6.64
C VAL A 9 5.93 0.65 -5.28
N VAL A 10 5.37 1.47 -4.37
CA VAL A 10 5.86 1.58 -2.99
C VAL A 10 5.80 0.23 -2.29
N GLY A 11 4.69 -0.48 -2.40
CA GLY A 11 4.54 -1.84 -1.90
C GLY A 11 5.63 -2.77 -2.43
N VAL A 12 5.88 -2.78 -3.75
CA VAL A 12 6.94 -3.60 -4.36
C VAL A 12 8.31 -3.31 -3.77
N LEU A 13 8.65 -2.03 -3.59
CA LEU A 13 9.91 -1.62 -2.96
C LEU A 13 9.98 -2.07 -1.50
N GLU A 14 8.87 -1.97 -0.77
CA GLU A 14 8.77 -2.43 0.61
C GLU A 14 8.96 -3.94 0.72
N GLY A 15 8.31 -4.72 -0.13
CA GLY A 15 8.40 -6.18 -0.15
C GLY A 15 9.81 -6.68 -0.47
N TRP A 16 10.57 -5.94 -1.28
CA TRP A 16 11.95 -6.32 -1.60
C TRP A 16 12.91 -6.07 -0.43
N ARG A 17 12.73 -4.99 0.34
CA ARG A 17 13.74 -4.51 1.30
C ARG A 17 13.37 -4.71 2.76
N TYR A 18 12.09 -4.83 3.09
CA TYR A 18 11.59 -4.76 4.46
C TYR A 18 10.73 -5.97 4.83
N ARG A 19 10.50 -6.10 6.13
CA ARG A 19 9.64 -7.14 6.70
C ARG A 19 8.17 -6.72 6.70
N ALA A 20 7.29 -7.69 6.94
CA ALA A 20 5.84 -7.50 7.00
C ALA A 20 5.38 -6.43 8.00
N GLN A 21 6.17 -6.10 9.02
CA GLN A 21 5.85 -5.00 9.95
C GLN A 21 5.83 -3.64 9.24
N MET A 22 6.67 -3.44 8.23
CA MET A 22 6.75 -2.19 7.48
C MET A 22 5.48 -1.95 6.67
N VAL A 23 4.99 -2.97 5.94
CA VAL A 23 3.76 -2.85 5.12
C VAL A 23 2.53 -2.55 5.96
N VAL A 24 2.47 -3.05 7.19
CA VAL A 24 1.38 -2.72 8.13
C VAL A 24 1.47 -1.25 8.55
N ALA A 25 2.66 -0.78 8.93
CA ALA A 25 2.87 0.59 9.36
C ALA A 25 2.59 1.61 8.23
N SER A 26 3.06 1.36 7.03
CA SER A 26 2.80 2.22 5.86
C SER A 26 1.33 2.15 5.43
N SER A 27 0.67 1.00 5.51
CA SER A 27 -0.78 0.88 5.28
C SER A 27 -1.60 1.68 6.30
N MET A 28 -1.21 1.65 7.58
CA MET A 28 -1.82 2.49 8.61
C MET A 28 -1.61 3.97 8.31
N LEU A 29 -0.40 4.36 7.87
CA LEU A 29 -0.10 5.74 7.50
C LEU A 29 -0.97 6.23 6.33
N ILE A 30 -1.18 5.40 5.30
CA ILE A 30 -2.09 5.71 4.19
C ILE A 30 -3.50 6.02 4.71
N ALA A 31 -4.05 5.16 5.57
CA ALA A 31 -5.37 5.37 6.15
C ALA A 31 -5.42 6.62 7.06
N LEU A 32 -4.41 6.84 7.89
CA LEU A 32 -4.29 7.99 8.79
C LEU A 32 -4.09 9.32 8.06
N VAL A 33 -3.60 9.32 6.83
CA VAL A 33 -3.53 10.52 6.01
C VAL A 33 -4.85 10.74 5.26
N CYS A 34 -5.38 9.69 4.60
CA CYS A 34 -6.57 9.82 3.78
C CYS A 34 -7.82 10.14 4.60
N LEU A 35 -8.07 9.44 5.72
CA LEU A 35 -9.31 9.62 6.49
C LEU A 35 -9.44 11.03 7.07
N PRO A 36 -8.44 11.61 7.76
CA PRO A 36 -8.53 12.97 8.26
C PRO A 36 -8.58 14.00 7.13
N LEU A 37 -7.78 13.82 6.07
CA LEU A 37 -7.79 14.74 4.94
C LEU A 37 -9.17 14.81 4.29
N TRP A 38 -9.82 13.66 4.11
CA TRP A 38 -11.18 13.62 3.60
C TRP A 38 -12.16 14.21 4.58
N ALA A 39 -12.12 13.84 5.87
CA ALA A 39 -13.01 14.41 6.89
C ALA A 39 -12.95 15.94 6.96
N LEU A 40 -11.78 16.54 6.73
CA LEU A 40 -11.59 17.99 6.71
C LEU A 40 -12.05 18.66 5.40
N THR A 41 -12.12 17.93 4.29
CA THR A 41 -12.42 18.50 2.96
C THR A 41 -13.82 18.17 2.46
N ALA A 42 -14.42 17.05 2.88
CA ALA A 42 -15.74 16.60 2.45
C ALA A 42 -16.27 15.41 3.28
N THR A 43 -17.55 15.07 3.12
CA THR A 43 -18.16 13.92 3.81
C THR A 43 -17.49 12.60 3.41
N ILE A 44 -17.21 11.73 4.37
CA ILE A 44 -16.74 10.36 4.09
C ILE A 44 -17.95 9.53 3.65
N ASP A 45 -17.94 9.09 2.41
CA ASP A 45 -18.99 8.28 1.79
C ASP A 45 -18.45 6.91 1.37
N ALA A 46 -19.35 6.06 0.86
CA ALA A 46 -18.99 4.72 0.40
C ALA A 46 -17.94 4.74 -0.71
N GLU A 47 -17.98 5.74 -1.60
CA GLU A 47 -16.99 5.89 -2.68
C GLU A 47 -15.58 6.08 -2.11
N LYS A 48 -15.39 7.00 -1.17
CA LYS A 48 -14.07 7.23 -0.53
C LYS A 48 -13.58 6.01 0.23
N LEU A 49 -14.47 5.27 0.89
CA LEU A 49 -14.11 4.01 1.54
C LEU A 49 -13.63 2.97 0.53
N LEU A 50 -14.30 2.84 -0.63
CA LEU A 50 -13.85 1.96 -1.70
C LEU A 50 -12.51 2.41 -2.30
N VAL A 51 -12.28 3.72 -2.43
CA VAL A 51 -10.98 4.27 -2.86
C VAL A 51 -9.88 3.93 -1.86
N LEU A 52 -10.14 4.05 -0.56
CA LEU A 52 -9.17 3.67 0.47
C LEU A 52 -8.88 2.17 0.42
N LEU A 53 -9.90 1.33 0.27
CA LEU A 53 -9.71 -0.11 0.08
C LEU A 53 -8.86 -0.41 -1.16
N ALA A 54 -9.10 0.27 -2.28
CA ALA A 54 -8.31 0.12 -3.49
C ALA A 54 -6.84 0.54 -3.28
N TYR A 55 -6.60 1.62 -2.53
CA TYR A 55 -5.25 2.07 -2.18
C TYR A 55 -4.50 1.07 -1.30
N LEU A 56 -5.17 0.56 -0.26
CA LEU A 56 -4.59 -0.44 0.63
C LEU A 56 -4.35 -1.76 -0.11
N ALA A 57 -5.28 -2.21 -0.95
CA ALA A 57 -5.13 -3.42 -1.75
C ALA A 57 -3.98 -3.29 -2.77
N ALA A 58 -3.86 -2.15 -3.45
CA ALA A 58 -2.74 -1.90 -4.36
C ALA A 58 -1.39 -1.92 -3.62
N HIS A 59 -1.31 -1.28 -2.46
CA HIS A 59 -0.11 -1.28 -1.63
C HIS A 59 0.27 -2.69 -1.16
N GLN A 60 -0.68 -3.45 -0.60
CA GLN A 60 -0.45 -4.81 -0.10
C GLN A 60 -0.12 -5.81 -1.21
N SER A 61 -0.78 -5.73 -2.36
CA SER A 61 -0.45 -6.57 -3.52
C SER A 61 0.95 -6.27 -4.05
N GLY A 62 1.35 -4.99 -4.10
CA GLY A 62 2.72 -4.60 -4.42
C GLY A 62 3.74 -5.24 -3.49
N TYR A 63 3.51 -5.18 -2.18
CA TYR A 63 4.37 -5.83 -1.19
C TYR A 63 4.53 -7.33 -1.43
N LEU A 64 3.44 -8.05 -1.71
CA LEU A 64 3.51 -9.48 -2.01
C LEU A 64 4.35 -9.77 -3.25
N VAL A 65 4.20 -8.97 -4.30
CA VAL A 65 5.01 -9.09 -5.54
C VAL A 65 6.48 -8.82 -5.23
N GLY A 66 6.80 -7.74 -4.51
CA GLY A 66 8.18 -7.41 -4.13
C GLY A 66 8.84 -8.49 -3.27
N ALA A 67 8.11 -9.02 -2.29
CA ALA A 67 8.59 -10.08 -1.41
C ALA A 67 8.82 -11.38 -2.17
N TYR A 68 7.92 -11.73 -3.09
CA TYR A 68 8.07 -12.92 -3.94
C TYR A 68 9.32 -12.84 -4.83
N VAL A 69 9.50 -11.71 -5.54
CA VAL A 69 10.66 -11.48 -6.41
C VAL A 69 11.95 -11.46 -5.58
N GLY A 70 11.95 -10.79 -4.41
CA GLY A 70 13.10 -10.73 -3.51
C GLY A 70 13.51 -12.10 -2.96
N ALA A 71 12.55 -12.98 -2.68
CA ALA A 71 12.81 -14.35 -2.23
C ALA A 71 13.44 -15.22 -3.33
N GLY A 72 13.00 -15.07 -4.59
CA GLY A 72 13.63 -15.73 -5.73
C GLY A 72 15.08 -15.29 -5.91
N LEU A 73 15.35 -13.99 -5.83
CA LEU A 73 16.70 -13.43 -6.03
C LEU A 73 17.73 -13.88 -4.97
N HIS A 74 17.30 -14.24 -3.76
CA HIS A 74 18.17 -14.78 -2.71
C HIS A 74 18.43 -16.28 -2.87
N ARG A 75 17.60 -17.00 -3.63
CA ARG A 75 17.76 -18.45 -3.86
C ARG A 75 18.76 -18.76 -4.97
N ASP A 76 18.96 -17.81 -5.89
CA ASP A 76 19.87 -17.93 -7.04
C ASP A 76 21.28 -17.33 -6.78
N ARG A 77 21.58 -16.95 -5.54
CA ARG A 77 22.92 -16.51 -5.06
C ARG A 77 23.50 -17.51 -4.09
#